data_AF-A0A077M6K1-F1
#
_entry.id   AF-A0A077M6K1-F1
#
_cell.length_a   1.000
_cell.length_b   1.000
_cell.length_c   1.000
_cell.angle_alpha   90.00
_cell.angle_beta   90.00
_cell.angle_gamma   90.00
#
_symmetry.space_group_name_H-M   'P 1'
#
loop_
_entity.id
_entity.type
_entity.pdbx_description
1 polymer ?
#
loop_
_entity_poly.entity_id
_entity_poly.type
_entity_poly.pdbx_seq_one_letter_code
_entity_poly.pdbx_strand_id
1 'polypeptide(L)'
;MASSTAARLPTLLIIGGAEDRVGRAALLRRFVRRAGGRRARIVIIPTASGYQDEVVAAYREVFTRLGVSHLRVVNPASREAAGDPELVAHLDDATGVFMTGGSQLRLSQFLPATPAGDAIHRAHARGAVIGGTSAGASIMSEFMISLGEEGLTPRQRTSQLSHGLGLLKGVVIDQHFAQRTRYGRLMSVVAVSPNLIGIGIDEDTAIEVEGGERFTVHGSGGVFVLDCRDAVTDAPEARRGAPLLVSGAVVHQLPAGATFDLRTTTLDGFTERHPDTLVSTETTKA
;
A
#
# COMPACT_ATOMS: atom_id res chain seq x y z
N MET A 1 31.18 16.52 -17.37
CA MET A 1 30.52 15.26 -17.77
C MET A 1 29.16 15.21 -17.11
N ALA A 2 28.10 15.56 -17.84
CA ALA A 2 26.74 15.47 -17.35
C ALA A 2 26.41 13.98 -17.20
N SER A 3 26.30 13.52 -15.96
CA SER A 3 25.74 12.21 -15.65
C SER A 3 24.33 12.19 -16.24
N SER A 4 24.13 11.35 -17.25
CA SER A 4 22.81 11.01 -17.77
C SER A 4 22.03 10.40 -16.60
N THR A 5 21.22 11.22 -15.93
CA THR A 5 20.25 10.73 -14.95
C THR A 5 19.18 10.01 -15.74
N ALA A 6 19.30 8.69 -15.85
CA ALA A 6 18.21 7.84 -16.30
C ALA A 6 16.94 8.27 -15.57
N ALA A 7 15.87 8.53 -16.33
CA ALA A 7 14.60 8.96 -15.75
C ALA A 7 14.18 7.93 -14.69
N ARG A 8 14.01 8.39 -13.45
CA ARG A 8 13.66 7.51 -12.33
C ARG A 8 12.23 7.01 -12.57
N LEU A 9 12.04 5.70 -12.64
CA LEU A 9 10.71 5.13 -12.79
C LEU A 9 9.82 5.56 -11.61
N PRO A 10 8.56 5.96 -11.87
CA PRO A 10 7.57 6.18 -10.81
C PRO A 10 7.54 4.97 -9.87
N THR A 11 7.61 5.24 -8.57
CA THR A 11 7.73 4.20 -7.54
C THR A 11 6.65 4.35 -6.48
N LEU A 12 5.97 3.26 -6.15
CA LEU A 12 5.11 3.15 -4.98
C LEU A 12 5.77 2.27 -3.92
N LEU A 13 5.71 2.67 -2.65
CA LEU A 13 6.08 1.83 -1.52
C LEU A 13 4.85 1.61 -0.63
N ILE A 14 4.24 0.44 -0.80
CA ILE A 14 2.92 0.13 -0.24
C ILE A 14 3.12 -0.79 0.96
N ILE A 15 2.82 -0.32 2.16
CA ILE A 15 3.16 -0.98 3.43
C ILE A 15 1.88 -1.51 4.10
N GLY A 16 1.89 -2.76 4.54
CA GLY A 16 0.73 -3.44 5.10
C GLY A 16 0.31 -2.95 6.50
N GLY A 17 1.01 -2.00 7.11
CA GLY A 17 0.69 -1.51 8.46
C GLY A 17 1.71 -1.94 9.51
N ALA A 18 1.64 -1.28 10.67
CA ALA A 18 2.45 -1.59 11.86
C ALA A 18 3.95 -1.77 11.59
N GLU A 19 4.50 -1.02 10.63
CA GLU A 19 5.91 -1.12 10.28
C GLU A 19 6.82 -0.67 11.42
N ASP A 20 8.02 -1.26 11.49
CA ASP A 20 9.02 -0.86 12.46
C ASP A 20 9.38 0.62 12.28
N ARG A 21 9.12 1.41 13.32
CA ARG A 21 9.46 2.84 13.41
C ARG A 21 10.58 3.10 14.40
N VAL A 22 10.90 2.15 15.26
CA VAL A 22 11.81 2.34 16.40
C VAL A 22 13.15 1.68 16.16
N GLY A 23 13.16 0.41 15.77
CA GLY A 23 14.35 -0.40 15.61
C GLY A 23 15.13 -0.04 14.34
N ARG A 24 15.26 -1.01 13.42
CA ARG A 24 15.97 -0.77 12.17
C ARG A 24 15.17 0.11 11.23
N ALA A 25 13.85 0.19 11.35
CA ALA A 25 12.97 0.94 10.45
C ALA A 25 13.30 0.70 8.96
N ALA A 26 13.44 -0.58 8.59
CA ALA A 26 14.02 -0.98 7.30
C ALA A 26 13.20 -0.46 6.10
N LEU A 27 11.88 -0.56 6.19
CA LEU A 27 10.94 -0.08 5.17
C LEU A 27 10.99 1.46 5.05
N LEU A 28 10.99 2.18 6.17
CA LEU A 28 11.08 3.64 6.17
C LEU A 28 12.44 4.15 5.70
N ARG A 29 13.54 3.46 6.03
CA ARG A 29 14.86 3.74 5.45
C ARG A 29 14.84 3.52 3.93
N ARG A 30 14.12 2.51 3.45
CA ARG A 30 13.95 2.28 2.01
C ARG A 30 13.18 3.41 1.35
N PHE A 31 12.06 3.85 1.94
CA PHE A 31 11.32 5.03 1.51
C PHE A 31 12.23 6.26 1.40
N VAL A 32 12.99 6.58 2.44
CA VAL A 32 13.91 7.73 2.44
C VAL A 32 14.96 7.63 1.34
N ARG A 33 15.56 6.46 1.10
CA ARG A 33 16.49 6.25 -0.02
C ARG A 33 15.83 6.50 -1.37
N ARG A 34 14.61 6.00 -1.57
CA ARG A 34 13.83 6.24 -2.79
C ARG A 34 13.46 7.72 -2.92
N ALA A 35 13.19 8.42 -1.82
CA ALA A 35 12.92 9.86 -1.82
C ALA A 35 14.15 10.75 -2.05
N GLY A 36 15.36 10.20 -2.15
CA GLY A 36 16.60 10.96 -2.41
C GLY A 36 17.57 11.04 -1.22
N GLY A 37 17.35 10.23 -0.18
CA GLY A 37 18.23 10.15 0.98
C GLY A 37 18.27 11.48 1.75
N ARG A 38 19.48 11.99 2.01
CA ARG A 38 19.67 13.25 2.75
C ARG A 38 19.13 14.50 2.03
N ARG A 39 18.91 14.42 0.71
CA ARG A 39 18.33 15.49 -0.09
C ARG A 39 16.80 15.36 -0.24
N ALA A 40 16.20 14.39 0.45
CA ALA A 40 14.76 14.16 0.34
C ALA A 40 13.97 15.35 0.89
N ARG A 41 12.89 15.69 0.19
CA ARG A 41 11.85 16.63 0.60
C ARG A 41 10.59 15.81 0.79
N ILE A 42 10.31 15.44 2.03
CA ILE A 42 9.24 14.52 2.36
C ILE A 42 8.01 15.30 2.84
N VAL A 43 6.88 14.99 2.23
CA VAL A 43 5.56 15.41 2.71
C VAL A 43 4.93 14.23 3.47
N ILE A 44 4.45 14.49 4.68
CA ILE A 44 3.65 13.55 5.48
C ILE A 44 2.18 13.95 5.34
N ILE A 45 1.32 12.98 5.01
CA ILE A 45 -0.14 13.16 4.94
C ILE A 45 -0.78 12.35 6.07
N PRO A 46 -1.14 12.99 7.21
CA PRO A 46 -1.69 12.32 8.38
C PRO A 46 -3.22 12.22 8.36
N THR A 47 -3.88 12.62 7.27
CA THR A 47 -5.33 12.80 7.15
C THR A 47 -6.16 11.59 7.57
N ALA A 48 -5.62 10.37 7.40
CA ALA A 48 -6.28 9.15 7.86
C ALA A 48 -6.43 9.08 9.39
N SER A 49 -5.45 9.60 10.14
CA SER A 49 -5.34 9.40 11.57
C SER A 49 -6.41 10.19 12.35
N GLY A 50 -6.89 9.60 13.44
CA GLY A 50 -7.64 10.32 14.49
C GLY A 50 -6.71 11.08 15.47
N TYR A 51 -5.43 10.71 15.49
CA TYR A 51 -4.37 11.23 16.36
C TYR A 51 -3.26 11.79 15.46
N GLN A 52 -3.54 12.96 14.87
CA GLN A 52 -2.72 13.47 13.76
C GLN A 52 -1.36 13.98 14.26
N ASP A 53 -1.34 14.68 15.40
CA ASP A 53 -0.11 15.26 15.94
C ASP A 53 0.87 14.17 16.39
N GLU A 54 0.38 13.12 17.03
CA GLU A 54 1.19 12.00 17.50
C GLU A 54 1.78 11.22 16.32
N VAL A 55 0.97 10.96 15.28
CA VAL A 55 1.47 10.24 14.10
C VAL A 55 2.50 11.08 13.34
N VAL A 56 2.27 12.40 13.23
CA VAL A 56 3.23 13.33 12.61
C VAL A 56 4.51 13.37 13.41
N ALA A 57 4.45 13.48 14.74
CA ALA A 57 5.61 13.49 15.61
C ALA A 57 6.45 12.20 15.42
N ALA A 58 5.80 11.03 15.45
CA ALA A 58 6.47 9.74 15.25
C ALA A 58 7.16 9.63 13.89
N TYR A 59 6.49 10.04 12.79
CA TYR A 59 7.10 10.01 11.45
C TYR A 59 8.21 11.06 11.28
N ARG A 60 8.05 12.25 11.87
CA ARG A 60 9.10 13.27 11.88
C ARG A 60 10.35 12.76 12.60
N GLU A 61 10.19 12.13 13.76
CA GLU A 61 11.29 11.56 14.53
C GLU A 61 12.07 10.53 13.69
N VAL A 62 11.40 9.52 13.14
CA VAL A 62 12.07 8.47 12.37
C VAL A 62 12.70 9.00 11.09
N PHE A 63 12.04 9.90 10.33
CA PHE A 63 12.64 10.46 9.11
C PHE A 63 13.81 11.40 9.40
N THR A 64 13.75 12.18 10.48
CA THR A 64 14.88 13.01 10.94
C THR A 64 16.06 12.13 11.34
N ARG A 65 15.82 11.07 12.11
CA ARG A 65 16.84 10.07 12.48
C ARG A 65 17.47 9.41 11.25
N LEU A 66 16.71 9.25 10.16
CA LEU A 66 17.19 8.73 8.89
C LEU A 66 17.89 9.79 8.00
N GLY A 67 18.06 11.02 8.50
CA GLY A 67 18.85 12.07 7.88
C GLY A 67 18.08 12.99 6.94
N VAL A 68 16.75 13.03 7.01
CA VAL A 68 15.92 13.94 6.23
C VAL A 68 15.79 15.28 6.96
N SER A 69 16.18 16.37 6.32
CA SER A 69 16.10 17.73 6.87
C SER A 69 14.86 18.51 6.44
N HIS A 70 14.19 18.09 5.36
CA HIS A 70 13.03 18.81 4.80
C HIS A 70 11.76 17.97 4.95
N LEU A 71 11.01 18.23 6.02
CA LEU A 71 9.76 17.54 6.36
C LEU A 71 8.60 18.53 6.45
N ARG A 72 7.63 18.38 5.56
CA ARG A 72 6.38 19.16 5.54
C ARG A 72 5.18 18.27 5.84
N VAL A 73 4.09 18.87 6.29
CA VAL A 73 2.82 18.18 6.52
C VAL A 73 1.80 18.76 5.55
N VAL A 74 1.06 17.90 4.87
CA VAL A 74 -0.10 18.27 4.06
C VAL A 74 -1.30 17.54 4.64
N ASN A 75 -2.21 18.27 5.26
CA ASN A 75 -3.33 17.72 5.99
C ASN A 75 -4.59 18.55 5.76
N PRO A 76 -5.23 18.43 4.59
CA PRO A 76 -6.47 19.15 4.32
C PRO A 76 -7.57 18.70 5.29
N ALA A 77 -8.24 19.65 5.93
CA ALA A 77 -9.33 19.38 6.88
C ALA A 77 -10.67 19.06 6.19
N SER A 78 -10.78 19.36 4.89
CA SER A 78 -11.94 19.09 4.06
C SER A 78 -11.53 18.89 2.60
N ARG A 79 -12.49 18.53 1.75
CA ARG A 79 -12.28 18.40 0.30
C ARG A 79 -11.94 19.75 -0.35
N GLU A 80 -12.58 20.83 0.11
CA GLU A 80 -12.32 22.20 -0.37
C GLU A 80 -10.91 22.64 0.02
N ALA A 81 -10.50 22.36 1.27
CA ALA A 81 -9.15 22.67 1.75
C ALA A 81 -8.06 21.88 1.00
N ALA A 82 -8.39 20.74 0.39
CA ALA A 82 -7.48 20.02 -0.50
C ALA A 82 -7.18 20.77 -1.82
N GLY A 83 -7.86 21.90 -2.06
CA GLY A 83 -7.54 22.85 -3.12
C GLY A 83 -6.60 23.99 -2.72
N ASP A 84 -6.14 24.05 -1.47
CA ASP A 84 -5.24 25.11 -1.00
C ASP A 84 -3.94 25.15 -1.82
N PRO A 85 -3.61 26.29 -2.47
CA PRO A 85 -2.41 26.42 -3.30
C PRO A 85 -1.10 26.12 -2.56
N GLU A 86 -0.99 26.40 -1.26
CA GLU A 86 0.21 26.13 -0.47
C GLU A 86 0.41 24.61 -0.28
N LEU A 87 -0.66 23.89 0.06
CA LEU A 87 -0.65 22.44 0.20
C LEU A 87 -0.28 21.76 -1.13
N VAL A 88 -0.86 22.24 -2.23
CA VAL A 88 -0.55 21.77 -3.58
C VAL A 88 0.92 22.02 -3.93
N ALA A 89 1.45 23.22 -3.65
CA ALA A 89 2.85 23.54 -3.90
C ALA A 89 3.81 22.68 -3.08
N HIS A 90 3.44 22.30 -1.86
CA HIS A 90 4.24 21.37 -1.05
C HIS A 90 4.34 19.98 -1.69
N LEU A 91 3.25 19.48 -2.27
CA LEU A 91 3.23 18.20 -3.00
C LEU A 91 3.98 18.30 -4.34
N ASP A 92 3.86 19.43 -5.04
CA ASP A 92 4.57 19.65 -6.30
C ASP A 92 6.09 19.75 -6.15
N ASP A 93 6.57 20.04 -4.94
CA ASP A 93 8.00 20.08 -4.62
C ASP A 93 8.48 18.85 -3.80
N ALA A 94 7.61 17.88 -3.55
CA ALA A 94 7.97 16.67 -2.82
C ALA A 94 8.82 15.73 -3.69
N THR A 95 9.85 15.13 -3.08
CA THR A 95 10.58 13.98 -3.64
C THR A 95 10.13 12.65 -3.01
N GLY A 96 9.37 12.73 -1.92
CA GLY A 96 8.62 11.62 -1.35
C GLY A 96 7.35 12.11 -0.66
N VAL A 97 6.25 11.38 -0.85
CA VAL A 97 4.98 11.63 -0.15
C VAL A 97 4.64 10.40 0.66
N PHE A 98 4.38 10.54 1.96
CA PHE A 98 4.06 9.41 2.85
C PHE A 98 2.67 9.58 3.48
N MET A 99 1.75 8.68 3.15
CA MET A 99 0.39 8.65 3.68
C MET A 99 0.29 7.71 4.90
N THR A 100 -0.13 8.22 6.04
CA THR A 100 -0.16 7.43 7.28
C THR A 100 -1.40 6.53 7.36
N GLY A 101 -1.39 5.60 8.33
CA GLY A 101 -2.56 4.79 8.67
C GLY A 101 -3.67 5.55 9.38
N GLY A 102 -4.83 4.91 9.53
CA GLY A 102 -6.04 5.45 10.14
C GLY A 102 -7.30 5.03 9.39
N SER A 103 -8.19 5.98 9.10
CA SER A 103 -9.40 5.76 8.31
C SER A 103 -9.13 5.94 6.81
N GLN A 104 -9.22 4.85 6.06
CA GLN A 104 -9.20 4.88 4.59
C GLN A 104 -10.36 5.71 4.02
N LEU A 105 -11.54 5.69 4.66
CA LEU A 105 -12.69 6.50 4.25
C LEU A 105 -12.37 8.00 4.29
N ARG A 106 -11.72 8.51 5.35
CA ARG A 106 -11.31 9.91 5.43
C ARG A 106 -10.41 10.30 4.25
N LEU A 107 -9.40 9.49 3.96
CA LEU A 107 -8.51 9.76 2.82
C LEU A 107 -9.29 9.80 1.50
N SER A 108 -10.20 8.85 1.25
CA SER A 108 -10.96 8.79 -0.01
C SER A 108 -11.96 9.92 -0.21
N GLN A 109 -12.41 10.56 0.87
CA GLN A 109 -13.31 11.72 0.74
C GLN A 109 -12.52 12.99 0.43
N PHE A 110 -11.30 13.11 0.96
CA PHE A 110 -10.56 14.37 0.96
C PHE A 110 -9.53 14.49 -0.15
N LEU A 111 -8.95 13.38 -0.64
CA LEU A 111 -7.84 13.45 -1.61
C LEU A 111 -8.26 13.20 -3.07
N PRO A 112 -8.94 12.09 -3.43
CA PRO A 112 -9.26 11.78 -4.83
C PRO A 112 -10.07 12.88 -5.52
N ALA A 113 -9.73 13.16 -6.77
CA ALA A 113 -10.36 14.21 -7.60
C ALA A 113 -10.35 15.60 -6.94
N THR A 114 -9.25 15.94 -6.25
CA THR A 114 -8.97 17.28 -5.73
C THR A 114 -7.60 17.75 -6.24
N PRO A 115 -7.29 19.06 -6.20
CA PRO A 115 -5.98 19.56 -6.61
C PRO A 115 -4.81 18.93 -5.85
N ALA A 116 -4.96 18.62 -4.55
CA ALA A 116 -3.96 17.87 -3.79
C ALA A 116 -3.80 16.44 -4.30
N GLY A 117 -4.90 15.73 -4.61
CA GLY A 117 -4.86 14.42 -5.25
C GLY A 117 -4.09 14.46 -6.57
N ASP A 118 -4.41 15.44 -7.43
CA ASP A 118 -3.71 15.64 -8.71
C ASP A 118 -2.22 15.96 -8.50
N ALA A 119 -1.87 16.70 -7.44
CA ALA A 119 -0.48 16.99 -7.10
C ALA A 119 0.29 15.74 -6.66
N ILE A 120 -0.36 14.78 -5.98
CA ILE A 120 0.23 13.47 -5.67
C ILE A 120 0.52 12.70 -6.97
N HIS A 121 -0.41 12.71 -7.93
CA HIS A 121 -0.19 12.10 -9.25
C HIS A 121 0.95 12.76 -10.01
N ARG A 122 1.01 14.11 -10.04
CA ARG A 122 2.12 14.84 -10.66
C ARG A 122 3.44 14.51 -9.98
N ALA A 123 3.49 14.42 -8.65
CA ALA A 123 4.69 14.00 -7.92
C ALA A 123 5.15 12.61 -8.32
N HIS A 124 4.23 11.64 -8.34
CA HIS A 124 4.54 10.28 -8.79
C HIS A 124 5.07 10.25 -10.23
N ALA A 125 4.41 10.95 -11.15
CA ALA A 125 4.81 11.03 -12.55
C ALA A 125 6.19 11.69 -12.76
N ARG A 126 6.59 12.63 -11.88
CA ARG A 126 7.93 13.23 -11.86
C ARG A 126 9.01 12.30 -11.27
N GLY A 127 8.64 11.13 -10.74
CA GLY A 127 9.55 10.17 -10.13
C GLY A 127 9.75 10.35 -8.62
N ALA A 128 8.89 11.11 -7.94
CA ALA A 128 8.82 11.07 -6.48
C ALA A 128 8.26 9.71 -6.02
N VAL A 129 8.78 9.19 -4.92
CA VAL A 129 8.22 7.96 -4.33
C VAL A 129 6.94 8.30 -3.56
N ILE A 130 5.87 7.56 -3.82
CA ILE A 130 4.65 7.64 -3.01
C ILE A 130 4.61 6.43 -2.09
N GLY A 131 4.68 6.69 -0.79
CA GLY A 131 4.68 5.71 0.27
C GLY A 131 3.41 5.80 1.11
N GLY A 132 3.03 4.69 1.74
CA GLY A 132 1.89 4.71 2.63
C GLY A 132 1.71 3.40 3.37
N THR A 133 1.16 3.49 4.58
CA THR A 133 0.96 2.36 5.47
C THR A 133 -0.50 2.19 5.84
N SER A 134 -0.99 0.95 5.95
CA SER A 134 -2.37 0.64 6.32
C SER A 134 -3.37 1.39 5.40
N ALA A 135 -4.22 2.29 5.91
CA ALA A 135 -5.11 3.11 5.09
C ALA A 135 -4.38 3.86 3.95
N GLY A 136 -3.16 4.34 4.18
CA GLY A 136 -2.32 4.97 3.17
C GLY A 136 -1.82 4.01 2.08
N ALA A 137 -1.76 2.71 2.37
CA ALA A 137 -1.49 1.68 1.35
C ALA A 137 -2.74 1.40 0.50
N SER A 138 -3.89 1.17 1.16
CA SER A 138 -5.14 0.86 0.46
C SER A 138 -5.60 1.97 -0.49
N ILE A 139 -5.40 3.25 -0.15
CA ILE A 139 -5.82 4.34 -1.04
C ILE A 139 -5.00 4.42 -2.34
N MET A 140 -3.81 3.79 -2.41
CA MET A 140 -3.01 3.87 -3.64
C MET A 140 -3.63 3.14 -4.82
N SER A 141 -4.46 2.12 -4.57
CA SER A 141 -5.19 1.44 -5.64
C SER A 141 -6.36 2.27 -6.16
N GLU A 142 -6.86 1.93 -7.35
CA GLU A 142 -8.04 2.59 -7.93
C GLU A 142 -9.31 2.29 -7.12
N PHE A 143 -9.43 1.05 -6.65
CA PHE A 143 -10.48 0.62 -5.74
C PHE A 143 -9.86 0.15 -4.43
N MET A 144 -10.44 0.56 -3.31
CA MET A 144 -10.00 0.16 -1.99
C MET A 144 -11.15 -0.46 -1.19
N ILE A 145 -10.83 -1.45 -0.35
CA ILE A 145 -11.79 -2.01 0.61
C ILE A 145 -11.92 -1.02 1.77
N SER A 146 -13.07 -0.35 1.86
CA SER A 146 -13.33 0.64 2.90
C SER A 146 -13.95 0.03 4.15
N LEU A 147 -14.74 -1.03 4.00
CA LEU A 147 -15.32 -1.84 5.07
C LEU A 147 -15.40 -3.30 4.63
N GLY A 148 -15.35 -4.23 5.57
CA GLY A 148 -15.51 -5.66 5.27
C GLY A 148 -15.24 -6.52 6.49
N GLU A 149 -15.94 -7.65 6.55
CA GLU A 149 -15.80 -8.64 7.62
C GLU A 149 -14.42 -9.31 7.58
N GLU A 150 -13.87 -9.61 8.76
CA GLU A 150 -12.66 -10.40 8.90
C GLU A 150 -13.02 -11.89 8.92
N GLY A 151 -12.14 -12.74 8.39
CA GLY A 151 -12.36 -14.18 8.29
C GLY A 151 -11.76 -14.78 7.02
N LEU A 152 -11.55 -16.10 7.05
CA LEU A 152 -10.99 -16.83 5.92
C LEU A 152 -12.00 -17.11 4.81
N THR A 153 -13.27 -17.33 5.16
CA THR A 153 -14.32 -17.68 4.19
C THR A 153 -14.75 -16.45 3.39
N PRO A 154 -14.61 -16.44 2.05
CA PRO A 154 -15.16 -15.36 1.23
C PRO A 154 -16.68 -15.39 1.29
N ARG A 155 -17.28 -14.23 1.56
CA ARG A 155 -18.74 -14.07 1.66
C ARG A 155 -19.24 -13.00 0.71
N GLN A 156 -20.40 -13.26 0.13
CA GLN A 156 -20.95 -12.40 -0.91
C GLN A 156 -21.51 -11.08 -0.33
N ARG A 157 -21.14 -9.94 -0.92
CA ARG A 157 -21.64 -8.59 -0.58
C ARG A 157 -21.47 -8.21 0.91
N THR A 158 -20.37 -8.63 1.53
CA THR A 158 -19.97 -8.24 2.90
C THR A 158 -18.88 -7.17 2.95
N SER A 159 -18.24 -6.86 1.81
CA SER A 159 -17.24 -5.81 1.67
C SER A 159 -17.82 -4.60 0.94
N GLN A 160 -17.37 -3.41 1.33
CA GLN A 160 -17.64 -2.15 0.64
C GLN A 160 -16.36 -1.67 -0.04
N LEU A 161 -16.50 -1.29 -1.32
CA LEU A 161 -15.44 -0.63 -2.06
C LEU A 161 -15.64 0.88 -2.06
N SER A 162 -14.54 1.61 -2.15
CA SER A 162 -14.52 3.05 -2.37
C SER A 162 -13.40 3.39 -3.34
N HIS A 163 -13.48 4.55 -3.98
CA HIS A 163 -12.47 4.97 -4.93
C HIS A 163 -11.22 5.46 -4.18
N GLY A 164 -10.05 5.00 -4.61
CA GLY A 164 -8.78 5.47 -4.12
C GLY A 164 -8.20 6.58 -4.99
N LEU A 165 -6.88 6.72 -4.97
CA LEU A 165 -6.14 7.63 -5.86
C LEU A 165 -5.90 7.00 -7.24
N GLY A 166 -5.91 5.66 -7.39
CA GLY A 166 -5.64 5.04 -8.68
C GLY A 166 -4.20 5.25 -9.18
N LEU A 167 -3.24 5.31 -8.25
CA LEU A 167 -1.80 5.29 -8.55
C LEU A 167 -1.37 3.91 -9.08
N LEU A 168 -2.03 2.85 -8.62
CA LEU A 168 -1.90 1.48 -9.15
C LEU A 168 -3.29 0.97 -9.58
N LYS A 169 -3.43 0.67 -10.86
CA LYS A 169 -4.71 0.25 -11.48
C LYS A 169 -4.78 -1.27 -11.62
N GLY A 170 -6.00 -1.80 -11.77
CA GLY A 170 -6.22 -3.24 -11.94
C GLY A 170 -5.95 -4.08 -10.69
N VAL A 171 -5.77 -3.45 -9.52
CA VAL A 171 -5.52 -4.14 -8.25
C VAL A 171 -6.40 -3.60 -7.14
N VAL A 172 -6.62 -4.42 -6.11
CA VAL A 172 -7.19 -4.01 -4.83
C VAL A 172 -6.22 -4.40 -3.73
N ILE A 173 -5.88 -3.44 -2.88
CA ILE A 173 -4.88 -3.62 -1.83
C ILE A 173 -5.55 -3.73 -0.47
N ASP A 174 -5.25 -4.82 0.23
CA ASP A 174 -5.60 -5.02 1.62
C ASP A 174 -4.35 -5.16 2.48
N GLN A 175 -4.47 -4.79 3.74
CA GLN A 175 -3.39 -4.49 4.68
C GLN A 175 -3.71 -5.10 6.04
N HIS A 176 -2.71 -5.24 6.93
CA HIS A 176 -2.77 -6.06 8.13
C HIS A 176 -3.31 -7.48 7.82
N PHE A 177 -2.89 -8.02 6.68
CA PHE A 177 -3.68 -9.01 5.96
C PHE A 177 -3.84 -10.32 6.73
N ALA A 178 -2.75 -11.01 7.05
CA ALA A 178 -2.80 -12.21 7.89
C ALA A 178 -3.21 -11.86 9.34
N GLN A 179 -2.72 -10.74 9.89
CA GLN A 179 -2.93 -10.35 11.28
C GLN A 179 -4.40 -10.11 11.62
N ARG A 180 -5.20 -9.73 10.63
CA ARG A 180 -6.64 -9.49 10.77
C ARG A 180 -7.48 -10.48 9.97
N THR A 181 -6.88 -11.59 9.53
CA THR A 181 -7.58 -12.66 8.80
C THR A 181 -8.37 -12.12 7.60
N ARG A 182 -7.77 -11.26 6.77
CA ARG A 182 -8.49 -10.51 5.72
C ARG A 182 -8.58 -11.24 4.38
N TYR A 183 -8.21 -12.51 4.34
CA TYR A 183 -8.25 -13.34 3.14
C TYR A 183 -9.65 -13.41 2.52
N GLY A 184 -10.67 -13.75 3.31
CA GLY A 184 -12.03 -13.96 2.81
C GLY A 184 -12.61 -12.70 2.17
N ARG A 185 -12.42 -11.53 2.79
CA ARG A 185 -12.94 -10.26 2.25
C ARG A 185 -12.21 -9.75 1.02
N LEU A 186 -10.91 -10.02 0.88
CA LEU A 186 -10.19 -9.68 -0.35
C LEU A 186 -10.58 -10.63 -1.47
N MET A 187 -10.62 -11.94 -1.18
CA MET A 187 -11.07 -12.97 -2.11
C MET A 187 -12.49 -12.69 -2.62
N SER A 188 -13.43 -12.32 -1.75
CA SER A 188 -14.81 -12.01 -2.16
C SER A 188 -14.93 -10.79 -3.07
N VAL A 189 -14.00 -9.83 -2.97
CA VAL A 189 -13.95 -8.66 -3.86
C VAL A 189 -13.43 -9.04 -5.24
N VAL A 190 -12.37 -9.85 -5.32
CA VAL A 190 -11.74 -10.19 -6.60
C VAL A 190 -12.46 -11.30 -7.34
N ALA A 191 -13.10 -12.24 -6.63
CA ALA A 191 -13.90 -13.30 -7.23
C ALA A 191 -15.07 -12.75 -8.07
N VAL A 192 -15.60 -11.58 -7.71
CA VAL A 192 -16.70 -10.94 -8.44
C VAL A 192 -16.22 -9.90 -9.47
N SER A 193 -14.90 -9.74 -9.62
CA SER A 193 -14.28 -8.66 -10.39
C SER A 193 -13.16 -9.20 -11.27
N PRO A 194 -13.47 -9.69 -12.49
CA PRO A 194 -12.47 -10.37 -13.35
C PRO A 194 -11.32 -9.46 -13.79
N ASN A 195 -11.40 -8.14 -13.63
CA ASN A 195 -10.31 -7.23 -13.98
C ASN A 195 -9.45 -6.80 -12.78
N LEU A 196 -9.67 -7.38 -11.59
CA LEU A 196 -8.97 -6.99 -10.37
C LEU A 196 -8.12 -8.13 -9.82
N ILE A 197 -6.86 -7.83 -9.55
CA ILE A 197 -5.96 -8.68 -8.77
C ILE A 197 -5.98 -8.23 -7.30
N GLY A 198 -6.11 -9.18 -6.39
CA GLY A 198 -6.08 -8.89 -4.96
C GLY A 198 -4.66 -8.93 -4.44
N ILE A 199 -4.23 -7.92 -3.69
CA ILE A 199 -2.92 -7.91 -3.03
C ILE A 199 -3.14 -7.73 -1.52
N GLY A 200 -2.91 -8.79 -0.76
CA GLY A 200 -2.92 -8.76 0.70
C GLY A 200 -1.50 -8.60 1.24
N ILE A 201 -1.25 -7.53 2.01
CA ILE A 201 0.08 -7.22 2.55
C ILE A 201 0.04 -7.34 4.07
N ASP A 202 0.92 -8.16 4.62
CA ASP A 202 1.06 -8.33 6.07
C ASP A 202 1.67 -7.11 6.76
N GLU A 203 1.53 -7.05 8.09
CA GLU A 203 2.23 -6.06 8.90
C GLU A 203 3.76 -6.10 8.70
N ASP A 204 4.41 -4.95 8.87
CA ASP A 204 5.84 -4.74 8.66
C ASP A 204 6.36 -5.36 7.34
N THR A 205 5.50 -5.36 6.33
CA THR A 205 5.75 -5.88 4.98
C THR A 205 5.33 -4.84 3.96
N ALA A 206 6.02 -4.81 2.83
CA ALA A 206 5.73 -3.88 1.76
C ALA A 206 5.98 -4.49 0.38
N ILE A 207 5.25 -3.98 -0.60
CA ILE A 207 5.62 -4.08 -2.01
C ILE A 207 6.22 -2.75 -2.47
N GLU A 208 7.36 -2.81 -3.16
CA GLU A 208 7.90 -1.68 -3.91
C GLU A 208 7.56 -1.89 -5.39
N VAL A 209 6.65 -1.08 -5.91
CA VAL A 209 6.16 -1.16 -7.29
C VAL A 209 6.94 -0.16 -8.13
N GLU A 210 7.56 -0.63 -9.22
CA GLU A 210 8.31 0.21 -10.16
C GLU A 210 7.59 0.22 -11.51
N GLY A 211 7.33 1.40 -12.07
CA GLY A 211 6.67 1.57 -13.37
C GLY A 211 5.20 1.12 -13.43
N GLY A 212 4.61 0.69 -12.30
CA GLY A 212 3.22 0.22 -12.23
C GLY A 212 2.99 -1.21 -12.70
N GLU A 213 4.05 -1.94 -13.09
CA GLU A 213 3.92 -3.26 -13.73
C GLU A 213 4.58 -4.37 -12.93
N ARG A 214 5.59 -4.06 -12.11
CA ARG A 214 6.38 -5.04 -11.38
C ARG A 214 6.58 -4.59 -9.95
N PHE A 215 6.56 -5.52 -9.01
CA PHE A 215 6.88 -5.23 -7.61
C PHE A 215 7.90 -6.17 -7.00
N THR A 216 8.64 -5.68 -6.01
CA THR A 216 9.51 -6.48 -5.14
C THR A 216 9.00 -6.45 -3.70
N VAL A 217 8.98 -7.60 -3.03
CA VAL A 217 8.56 -7.72 -1.63
C VAL A 217 9.70 -7.38 -0.68
N HIS A 218 9.39 -6.65 0.39
CA HIS A 218 10.29 -6.28 1.47
C HIS A 218 9.58 -6.43 2.82
N GLY A 219 10.36 -6.63 3.90
CA GLY A 219 9.83 -6.67 5.26
C GLY A 219 9.87 -8.06 5.87
N SER A 220 9.07 -8.29 6.91
CA SER A 220 9.16 -9.47 7.76
C SER A 220 8.08 -10.53 7.50
N GLY A 221 6.92 -10.14 6.96
CA GLY A 221 5.80 -11.03 6.64
C GLY A 221 5.74 -11.43 5.16
N GLY A 222 4.52 -11.77 4.71
CA GLY A 222 4.24 -12.18 3.34
C GLY A 222 3.33 -11.21 2.58
N VAL A 223 3.35 -11.35 1.25
CA VAL A 223 2.39 -10.73 0.34
C VAL A 223 1.61 -11.81 -0.38
N PHE A 224 0.29 -11.72 -0.34
CA PHE A 224 -0.61 -12.60 -1.05
C PHE A 224 -1.09 -11.93 -2.33
N VAL A 225 -0.93 -12.60 -3.47
CA VAL A 225 -1.55 -12.20 -4.73
C VAL A 225 -2.67 -13.18 -5.05
N LEU A 226 -3.90 -12.68 -5.14
CA LEU A 226 -5.10 -13.44 -5.44
C LEU A 226 -5.56 -13.11 -6.87
N ASP A 227 -5.57 -14.11 -7.74
CA ASP A 227 -6.04 -14.01 -9.11
C ASP A 227 -7.23 -14.94 -9.33
N CYS A 228 -8.38 -14.35 -9.66
CA CYS A 228 -9.64 -15.07 -9.88
C CYS A 228 -10.15 -14.95 -11.33
N ARG A 229 -9.32 -14.48 -12.27
CA ARG A 229 -9.73 -14.26 -13.67
C ARG A 229 -10.32 -15.49 -14.33
N ASP A 230 -9.71 -16.64 -14.07
CA ASP A 230 -10.13 -17.94 -14.61
C ASP A 230 -10.91 -18.78 -13.60
N ALA A 231 -11.24 -18.21 -12.43
CA ALA A 231 -11.96 -18.93 -11.38
C ALA A 231 -13.46 -19.04 -11.69
N VAL A 232 -14.04 -20.20 -11.40
CA VAL A 232 -15.49 -20.41 -11.41
C VAL A 232 -16.08 -19.89 -10.10
N THR A 233 -17.11 -19.06 -10.20
CA THR A 233 -17.83 -18.50 -9.05
C THR A 233 -19.34 -18.51 -9.21
N ASP A 234 -20.06 -18.63 -8.10
CA ASP A 234 -21.53 -18.51 -8.00
C ASP A 234 -21.98 -17.09 -7.60
N ALA A 235 -21.09 -16.11 -7.70
CA ALA A 235 -21.32 -14.75 -7.25
C ALA A 235 -22.63 -14.09 -7.75
N PRO A 236 -23.07 -14.25 -9.01
CA PRO A 236 -24.32 -13.65 -9.48
C PRO A 236 -25.56 -14.17 -8.71
N GLU A 237 -25.56 -15.45 -8.33
CA GLU A 237 -26.67 -16.13 -7.67
C GLU A 237 -26.55 -16.13 -6.13
N ALA A 238 -25.34 -16.01 -5.59
CA ALA A 238 -25.09 -16.08 -4.15
C ALA A 238 -25.82 -14.99 -3.36
N ARG A 239 -26.50 -15.39 -2.28
CA ARG A 239 -27.20 -14.46 -1.37
C ARG A 239 -26.19 -13.64 -0.56
N ARG A 240 -26.58 -12.44 -0.14
CA ARG A 240 -25.78 -11.62 0.77
C ARG A 240 -25.39 -12.42 2.02
N GLY A 241 -24.10 -12.42 2.35
CA GLY A 241 -23.52 -13.12 3.49
C GLY A 241 -23.30 -14.63 3.29
N ALA A 242 -23.78 -15.22 2.19
CA ALA A 242 -23.50 -16.62 1.88
C ALA A 242 -22.00 -16.80 1.55
N PRO A 243 -21.39 -17.95 1.90
CA PRO A 243 -20.09 -18.33 1.38
C PRO A 243 -20.11 -18.34 -0.15
N LEU A 244 -19.05 -17.83 -0.78
CA LEU A 244 -18.89 -17.85 -2.23
C LEU A 244 -18.20 -19.13 -2.68
N LEU A 245 -18.71 -19.73 -3.76
CA LEU A 245 -17.94 -20.66 -4.57
C LEU A 245 -16.83 -19.87 -5.27
N VAL A 246 -15.59 -20.30 -5.07
CA VAL A 246 -14.43 -19.84 -5.84
C VAL A 246 -13.56 -21.07 -6.11
N SER A 247 -13.58 -21.57 -7.34
CA SER A 247 -12.83 -22.77 -7.75
C SER A 247 -11.90 -22.43 -8.91
N GLY A 248 -10.62 -22.77 -8.79
CA GLY A 248 -9.61 -22.44 -9.80
C GLY A 248 -8.89 -21.10 -9.61
N ALA A 249 -9.08 -20.42 -8.47
CA ALA A 249 -8.30 -19.24 -8.14
C ALA A 249 -6.82 -19.58 -7.96
N VAL A 250 -5.94 -18.70 -8.45
CA VAL A 250 -4.49 -18.80 -8.27
C VAL A 250 -4.08 -17.89 -7.11
N VAL A 251 -3.30 -18.45 -6.19
CA VAL A 251 -2.79 -17.73 -5.02
C VAL A 251 -1.28 -17.83 -5.01
N HIS A 252 -0.62 -16.67 -5.00
CA HIS A 252 0.82 -16.59 -4.73
C HIS A 252 1.02 -16.07 -3.31
N GLN A 253 1.88 -16.75 -2.55
CA GLN A 253 2.41 -16.23 -1.30
C GLN A 253 3.88 -15.89 -1.53
N LEU A 254 4.23 -14.63 -1.28
CA LEU A 254 5.49 -14.03 -1.68
C LEU A 254 6.20 -13.44 -0.45
N PRO A 255 7.31 -14.04 0.02
CA PRO A 255 8.12 -13.46 1.08
C PRO A 255 9.08 -12.39 0.55
N ALA A 256 9.79 -11.72 1.46
CA ALA A 256 10.79 -10.72 1.12
C ALA A 256 11.83 -11.22 0.11
N GLY A 257 12.06 -10.41 -0.94
CA GLY A 257 12.97 -10.73 -2.03
C GLY A 257 12.33 -11.42 -3.25
N ALA A 258 11.04 -11.75 -3.18
CA ALA A 258 10.26 -12.11 -4.35
C ALA A 258 10.00 -10.89 -5.24
N THR A 259 10.10 -11.07 -6.55
CA THR A 259 9.77 -10.10 -7.60
C THR A 259 8.65 -10.68 -8.44
N PHE A 260 7.59 -9.91 -8.65
CA PHE A 260 6.35 -10.36 -9.29
C PHE A 260 5.94 -9.40 -10.40
N ASP A 261 5.52 -9.95 -11.54
CA ASP A 261 5.02 -9.20 -12.68
C ASP A 261 3.49 -9.17 -12.63
N LEU A 262 2.90 -7.97 -12.54
CA LEU A 262 1.45 -7.79 -12.44
C LEU A 262 0.74 -7.99 -13.79
N ARG A 263 1.43 -7.81 -14.92
CA ARG A 263 0.84 -7.94 -16.26
C ARG A 263 0.57 -9.39 -16.61
N THR A 264 1.58 -10.23 -16.39
CA THR A 264 1.47 -11.69 -16.59
C THR A 264 0.93 -12.38 -15.35
N THR A 265 1.00 -11.71 -14.20
CA THR A 265 0.54 -12.21 -12.90
C THR A 265 1.31 -13.47 -12.51
N THR A 266 2.64 -13.40 -12.68
CA THR A 266 3.58 -14.50 -12.43
C THR A 266 4.77 -14.04 -11.62
N LEU A 267 5.41 -14.99 -10.92
CA LEU A 267 6.70 -14.76 -10.28
C LEU A 267 7.77 -14.50 -11.37
N ASP A 268 8.43 -13.34 -11.31
CA ASP A 268 9.54 -12.97 -12.19
C ASP A 268 10.88 -13.50 -11.64
N GLY A 269 11.04 -13.51 -10.32
CA GLY A 269 12.21 -14.07 -9.67
C GLY A 269 12.13 -14.05 -8.15
N PHE A 270 13.01 -14.80 -7.50
CA PHE A 270 13.11 -14.83 -6.05
C PHE A 270 14.57 -14.90 -5.61
N THR A 271 14.93 -14.04 -4.66
CA THR A 271 16.19 -14.14 -3.92
C THR A 271 15.85 -14.03 -2.45
N GLU A 272 16.15 -15.04 -1.66
CA GLU A 272 15.83 -15.07 -0.23
C GLU A 272 16.49 -13.89 0.50
N ARG A 273 15.70 -13.18 1.31
CA ARG A 273 16.14 -12.00 2.08
C ARG A 273 15.64 -12.02 3.52
N HIS A 274 15.37 -13.19 4.08
CA HIS A 274 15.01 -13.27 5.49
C HIS A 274 16.13 -12.62 6.32
N PRO A 275 15.80 -11.72 7.27
CA PRO A 275 16.79 -11.33 8.27
C PRO A 275 17.25 -12.59 9.00
N ASP A 276 18.52 -12.64 9.43
CA ASP A 276 19.08 -13.70 10.31
C ASP A 276 18.43 -13.71 11.72
N THR A 277 17.12 -13.50 11.80
CA THR A 277 16.35 -13.72 13.00
C THR A 277 16.17 -15.23 13.08
N LEU A 278 16.87 -15.84 14.04
CA LEU A 278 16.75 -17.25 14.42
C LEU A 278 15.32 -17.72 14.18
N VAL A 279 15.15 -18.66 13.25
CA VAL A 279 13.93 -19.46 13.16
C VAL A 279 13.80 -20.12 14.53
N SER A 280 13.03 -19.52 15.44
CA SER A 280 12.64 -20.18 16.66
C SER A 280 11.71 -21.29 16.22
N THR A 281 12.28 -22.48 16.00
CA THR A 281 11.52 -23.71 16.03
C THR A 281 10.95 -23.83 17.45
N GLU A 282 9.85 -23.13 17.72
CA GLU A 282 9.01 -23.48 18.85
C GLU A 282 8.50 -24.88 18.55
N THR A 283 9.10 -25.83 19.29
CA THR A 283 8.69 -27.21 19.38
C THR A 283 7.18 -27.30 19.48
N THR A 284 6.61 -27.98 18.49
CA THR A 284 5.24 -28.48 18.39
C THR A 284 4.67 -28.82 19.77
N LYS A 285 3.52 -28.22 20.10
CA LYS A 285 2.68 -28.67 21.22
C LYS A 285 2.37 -30.15 21.04
N ALA A 286 2.62 -30.93 22.09
CA ALA A 286 2.14 -32.30 22.28
C ALA A 286 0.62 -32.37 22.34
#